data_AF-A0AAV8VEJ2-F1
#
_entry.id   AF-A0AAV8VEJ2-F1
#
_cell.length_a   1.000
_cell.length_b   1.000
_cell.length_c   1.000
_cell.angle_alpha   90.00
_cell.angle_beta   90.00
_cell.angle_gamma   90.00
#
_symmetry.space_group_name_H-M   'P 1'
#
loop_
_entity.id
_entity.type
_entity.pdbx_description
1 polymer ?
#
loop_
_entity_poly.entity_id
_entity_poly.type
_entity_poly.pdbx_seq_one_letter_code
_entity_poly.pdbx_strand_id
1 'polypeptide(L)'
;MAWTGRHRAFVVEEYVKGNKVVERFLGFIQLERHTAEYLTGVVIDKLEKLGLDIENCPGQTYDNAANMSGRYAGLQARIRALSSTAIYIPCANHSLNLAVNFACESNLEATDYFSTVQSIYTFFSASTQRWNLLKECCKCSLSNNRDEKSVVRNEAKALHNKMDTFETALLTLIWQRILGRVNATSKT
;
A
#
# COMPACT_ATOMS: atom_id res chain seq x y z
N MET A 1 2.92 -0.48 -15.28
CA MET A 1 1.51 -0.07 -15.16
C MET A 1 1.48 1.45 -15.16
N ALA A 2 0.74 2.07 -16.07
CA ALA A 2 0.78 3.52 -16.27
C ALA A 2 0.22 4.25 -15.05
N TRP A 3 1.10 4.88 -14.27
CA TRP A 3 0.75 5.86 -13.24
C TRP A 3 0.06 7.05 -13.92
N THR A 4 -1.26 7.05 -13.97
CA THR A 4 -2.01 8.27 -14.34
C THR A 4 -1.93 9.23 -13.16
N GLY A 5 -1.19 10.32 -13.29
CA GLY A 5 -0.95 11.35 -12.28
C GLY A 5 -2.20 12.14 -11.87
N ARG A 6 -3.21 11.46 -11.32
CA ARG A 6 -4.38 12.06 -10.69
C ARG A 6 -4.39 11.63 -9.23
N HIS A 7 -3.98 12.53 -8.36
CA HIS A 7 -4.08 12.32 -6.93
C HIS A 7 -5.55 12.19 -6.54
N ARG A 8 -5.89 11.12 -5.81
CA ARG A 8 -7.24 10.86 -5.33
C ARG A 8 -7.18 10.57 -3.85
N ALA A 9 -8.10 11.15 -3.09
CA ALA A 9 -8.47 10.65 -1.78
C ALA A 9 -9.71 9.77 -1.92
N PHE A 10 -9.93 8.90 -0.94
CA PHE A 10 -11.19 8.22 -0.78
C PHE A 10 -11.75 8.54 0.60
N VAL A 11 -13.07 8.56 0.72
CA VAL A 11 -13.76 8.83 1.98
C VAL A 11 -14.52 7.58 2.39
N VAL A 12 -14.35 7.22 3.64
CA VAL A 12 -15.04 6.11 4.30
C VAL A 12 -15.68 6.66 5.56
N GLU A 13 -16.91 6.24 5.81
CA GLU A 13 -17.64 6.49 7.04
C GLU A 13 -17.73 5.19 7.83
N GLU A 14 -17.31 5.21 9.09
CA GLU A 14 -17.51 4.11 10.03
C GLU A 14 -18.50 4.53 11.11
N TYR A 15 -19.55 3.74 11.32
CA TYR A 15 -20.58 4.04 12.31
C TYR A 15 -21.15 2.75 12.93
N VAL A 16 -21.84 2.88 14.06
CA VAL A 16 -22.46 1.74 14.75
C VAL A 16 -23.95 1.68 14.43
N LYS A 17 -24.42 0.52 13.93
CA LYS A 17 -25.84 0.23 13.70
C LYS A 17 -26.22 -1.06 14.40
N GLY A 18 -27.07 -0.98 15.42
CA GLY A 18 -27.56 -2.16 16.16
C GLY A 18 -26.42 -2.98 16.76
N ASN A 19 -25.46 -2.32 17.42
CA ASN A 19 -24.24 -2.92 18.00
C ASN A 19 -23.27 -3.56 17.00
N LYS A 20 -23.41 -3.27 15.70
CA LYS A 20 -22.43 -3.67 14.68
C LYS A 20 -21.73 -2.45 14.14
N VAL A 21 -20.40 -2.53 14.05
CA VAL A 21 -19.61 -1.57 13.29
C VAL A 21 -19.90 -1.79 11.81
N VAL A 22 -20.23 -0.72 11.12
CA VAL A 22 -20.52 -0.69 9.68
C VAL A 22 -19.59 0.32 9.04
N GLU A 23 -18.83 -0.16 8.06
CA GLU A 23 -18.00 0.68 7.21
C GLU A 23 -18.72 0.92 5.88
N ARG A 24 -18.75 2.18 5.43
CA ARG A 24 -19.35 2.60 4.16
C ARG A 24 -18.38 3.45 3.37
N PHE A 25 -18.06 2.98 2.16
CA PHE A 25 -17.36 3.79 1.17
C PHE A 25 -18.28 4.88 0.61
N LEU A 26 -17.84 6.15 0.72
CA LEU A 26 -18.61 7.32 0.30
C LEU A 26 -18.18 7.87 -1.07
N GLY A 27 -17.05 7.41 -1.60
CA GLY A 27 -16.57 7.76 -2.93
C GLY A 27 -15.12 8.23 -2.96
N PHE A 28 -14.70 8.59 -4.18
CA PHE A 28 -13.42 9.24 -4.43
C PHE A 28 -13.56 10.76 -4.46
N ILE A 29 -12.49 11.43 -4.06
CA ILE A 29 -12.29 12.86 -4.21
C ILE A 29 -11.10 13.05 -5.13
N GLN A 30 -11.29 13.79 -6.21
CA GLN A 30 -10.20 14.21 -7.07
C GLN A 30 -9.46 15.38 -6.40
N LEU A 31 -8.15 15.25 -6.22
CA LEU A 31 -7.33 16.28 -5.61
C LEU A 31 -6.48 16.98 -6.69
N GLU A 32 -6.42 18.31 -6.61
CA GLU A 32 -5.53 19.13 -7.44
C GLU A 32 -4.27 19.56 -6.68
N ARG A 33 -4.35 19.62 -5.34
CA ARG A 33 -3.28 20.04 -4.46
C ARG A 33 -3.24 19.16 -3.21
N HIS A 34 -2.14 19.25 -2.47
CA HIS A 34 -1.89 18.43 -1.27
C HIS A 34 -1.63 19.25 -0.01
N THR A 35 -1.84 20.57 -0.05
CA THR A 35 -1.68 21.39 1.15
C THR A 35 -2.79 21.06 2.13
N ALA A 36 -2.46 21.01 3.42
CA ALA A 36 -3.42 20.72 4.48
C ALA A 36 -4.67 21.61 4.42
N GLU A 37 -4.48 22.90 4.10
CA GLU A 37 -5.57 23.86 3.92
C GLU A 37 -6.53 23.48 2.79
N TYR A 38 -5.99 23.16 1.60
CA TYR A 38 -6.80 22.71 0.48
C TYR A 38 -7.55 21.43 0.81
N LEU A 39 -6.87 20.46 1.41
CA LEU A 39 -7.48 19.19 1.82
C LEU A 39 -8.60 19.39 2.84
N THR A 40 -8.43 20.35 3.77
CA THR A 40 -9.47 20.69 4.75
C THR A 40 -10.72 21.17 4.02
N GLY A 41 -10.59 22.15 3.13
CA GLY A 41 -11.74 22.68 2.38
C GLY A 41 -12.46 21.60 1.54
N VAL A 42 -11.69 20.72 0.91
CA VAL A 42 -12.23 19.62 0.11
C VAL A 42 -12.98 18.58 0.97
N VAL A 43 -12.49 18.26 2.16
CA VAL A 43 -13.17 17.34 3.09
C VAL A 43 -14.48 17.95 3.58
N ILE A 44 -14.47 19.23 3.99
CA ILE A 44 -15.68 19.92 4.47
C ILE A 44 -16.74 19.99 3.38
N ASP A 45 -16.39 20.46 2.19
CA ASP A 45 -17.30 20.51 1.03
C ASP A 45 -17.89 19.13 0.70
N LYS A 46 -17.11 18.06 0.85
CA LYS A 46 -17.60 16.69 0.64
C LYS A 46 -18.58 16.25 1.72
N LEU A 47 -18.31 16.54 3.00
CA LEU A 47 -19.20 16.22 4.11
C LEU A 47 -20.53 16.97 3.99
N GLU A 48 -20.48 18.26 3.68
CA GLU A 48 -21.66 19.10 3.44
C GLU A 48 -22.53 18.55 2.30
N LYS A 49 -21.92 18.18 1.17
CA LYS A 49 -22.64 17.56 0.03
C LYS A 49 -23.27 16.21 0.37
N LEU A 50 -22.76 15.51 1.37
CA LEU A 50 -23.34 14.26 1.88
C LEU A 50 -24.36 14.49 2.99
N GLY A 51 -24.56 15.74 3.44
CA GLY A 51 -25.41 16.08 4.58
C GLY A 51 -24.85 15.60 5.91
N LEU A 52 -23.52 15.43 6.00
CA LEU A 52 -22.83 15.01 7.21
C LEU A 52 -22.26 16.25 7.92
N ASP A 53 -22.67 16.44 9.17
CA ASP A 53 -22.11 17.48 10.03
C ASP A 53 -20.81 16.98 10.67
N ILE A 54 -19.75 17.77 10.55
CA ILE A 54 -18.42 17.47 11.11
C ILE A 54 -18.44 17.32 12.64
N GLU A 55 -19.36 17.99 13.33
CA GLU A 55 -19.53 17.83 14.78
C GLU A 55 -20.01 16.42 15.15
N ASN A 56 -20.67 15.72 14.22
CA ASN A 56 -21.11 14.34 14.36
C ASN A 56 -20.09 13.32 13.86
N CYS A 57 -18.87 13.76 13.51
CA CYS A 57 -17.77 12.93 13.06
C CYS A 57 -16.64 12.89 14.12
N PRO A 58 -16.78 12.10 15.20
CA PRO A 58 -15.84 12.12 16.33
C PRO A 58 -14.48 11.48 16.02
N GLY A 59 -14.29 10.93 14.82
CA GLY A 59 -13.07 10.26 14.41
C GLY A 59 -12.57 10.76 13.06
N GLN A 60 -11.25 10.90 12.95
CA GLN A 60 -10.57 11.21 11.70
C GLN A 60 -9.27 10.39 11.60
N THR A 61 -9.03 9.79 10.43
CA THR A 61 -7.87 8.91 10.20
C THR A 61 -7.21 9.22 8.86
N TYR A 62 -5.90 9.45 8.87
CA TYR A 62 -5.12 9.75 7.65
C TYR A 62 -3.74 9.09 7.69
N ASP A 63 -3.00 9.15 6.58
CA ASP A 63 -1.58 8.78 6.58
C ASP A 63 -0.74 9.73 7.47
N ASN A 64 0.49 9.33 7.77
CA ASN A 64 1.35 10.12 8.66
C ASN A 64 2.11 11.23 7.91
N ALA A 65 1.79 11.54 6.65
CA ALA A 65 2.47 12.60 5.93
C ALA A 65 2.27 13.96 6.61
N ALA A 66 3.25 14.85 6.51
CA ALA A 66 3.26 16.11 7.26
C ALA A 66 2.00 16.98 7.01
N ASN A 67 1.49 17.00 5.78
CA ASN A 67 0.27 17.74 5.44
C ASN A 67 -1.01 17.12 6.04
N MET A 68 -0.98 15.83 6.42
CA MET A 68 -2.12 15.12 7.01
C MET A 68 -2.01 15.12 8.55
N SER A 69 -0.89 14.61 9.07
CA SER A 69 -0.66 14.34 10.49
C SER A 69 -0.10 15.52 11.28
N GLY A 70 0.36 16.57 10.58
CA GLY A 70 1.05 17.71 11.17
C GLY A 70 0.30 18.33 12.34
N ARG A 71 0.96 18.43 13.50
CA ARG A 71 0.37 18.86 14.78
C ARG A 71 -0.25 20.26 14.76
N TYR A 72 0.33 21.18 13.98
CA TYR A 72 -0.05 22.59 14.00
C TYR A 72 -0.76 23.04 12.73
N ALA A 73 -0.32 22.55 11.57
CA ALA A 73 -0.80 23.00 10.27
C ALA A 73 -1.34 21.88 9.38
N GLY A 74 -1.27 20.62 9.84
CA GLY A 74 -1.78 19.47 9.10
C GLY A 74 -3.30 19.41 9.08
N LEU A 75 -3.84 18.57 8.19
CA LEU A 75 -5.27 18.35 8.05
C LEU A 75 -5.91 17.99 9.40
N GLN A 76 -5.25 17.12 10.17
CA GLN A 76 -5.80 16.68 11.45
C GLN A 76 -5.99 17.81 12.46
N ALA A 77 -5.03 18.73 12.52
CA ALA A 77 -5.09 19.88 13.41
C ALA A 77 -6.20 20.86 12.97
N ARG A 78 -6.38 21.02 11.66
CA ARG A 78 -7.41 21.90 11.09
C ARG A 78 -8.82 21.36 11.29
N ILE A 79 -9.04 20.06 11.06
CA ILE A 79 -10.31 19.39 11.34
C ILE A 79 -10.62 19.44 12.84
N ARG A 80 -9.63 19.23 13.71
CA ARG A 80 -9.81 19.33 15.16
C ARG A 80 -10.12 20.75 15.65
N ALA A 81 -9.66 21.78 14.92
CA ALA A 81 -10.03 23.16 15.21
C ALA A 81 -11.49 23.48 14.83
N LEU A 82 -12.05 22.75 13.85
CA LEU A 82 -13.45 22.87 13.45
C LEU A 82 -14.39 22.04 14.32
N SER A 83 -13.96 20.85 14.75
CA SER A 83 -14.70 19.97 15.65
C SER A 83 -13.77 19.47 16.76
N SER A 84 -14.04 19.90 17.98
CA SER A 84 -13.23 19.53 19.15
C SER A 84 -13.33 18.04 19.50
N THR A 85 -14.38 17.37 19.03
CA THR A 85 -14.66 15.95 19.25
C THR A 85 -13.98 15.05 18.22
N ALA A 86 -13.48 15.60 17.10
CA ALA A 86 -12.83 14.84 16.03
C ALA A 86 -11.42 14.35 16.42
N ILE A 87 -11.34 13.18 17.04
CA ILE A 87 -10.09 12.56 17.49
C ILE A 87 -9.30 12.05 16.29
N TYR A 88 -8.03 12.45 16.21
CA TYR A 88 -7.09 11.97 15.21
C TYR A 88 -6.47 10.63 15.59
N ILE A 89 -6.59 9.66 14.69
CA ILE A 89 -5.95 8.35 14.78
C ILE A 89 -5.02 8.19 13.56
N PRO A 90 -3.69 8.04 13.77
CA PRO A 90 -2.76 7.85 12.67
C PRO A 90 -2.96 6.48 11.99
N CYS A 91 -2.72 6.41 10.68
CA CYS A 91 -2.85 5.17 9.92
C CYS A 91 -1.86 4.10 10.39
N ALA A 92 -2.39 3.01 10.96
CA ALA A 92 -1.60 1.87 11.43
C ALA A 92 -0.78 1.24 10.29
N ASN A 93 -1.33 1.13 9.08
CA ASN A 93 -0.63 0.56 7.94
C ASN A 93 0.59 1.39 7.54
N HIS A 94 0.49 2.71 7.60
CA HIS A 94 1.63 3.58 7.31
C HIS A 94 2.71 3.44 8.39
N SER A 95 2.32 3.44 9.66
CA SER A 95 3.25 3.21 10.78
C SER A 95 3.94 1.85 10.68
N LEU A 96 3.21 0.79 10.31
CA LEU A 96 3.76 -0.54 10.10
C LEU A 96 4.74 -0.56 8.94
N ASN A 97 4.40 0.06 7.81
CA ASN A 97 5.29 0.16 6.66
C ASN A 97 6.60 0.87 7.02
N LEU A 98 6.53 1.96 7.78
CA LEU A 98 7.73 2.64 8.28
C LEU A 98 8.56 1.73 9.19
N ALA A 99 7.93 1.04 10.14
CA ALA A 99 8.63 0.12 11.04
C ALA A 99 9.36 -1.01 10.28
N VAL A 100 8.71 -1.58 9.26
CA VAL A 100 9.32 -2.61 8.40
C VAL A 100 10.48 -2.03 7.60
N ASN A 101 10.33 -0.84 7.02
CA ASN A 101 11.41 -0.19 6.28
C ASN A 101 12.62 0.07 7.18
N PHE A 102 12.41 0.63 8.38
CA PHE A 102 13.51 0.85 9.33
C PHE A 102 14.19 -0.47 9.73
N ALA A 103 13.43 -1.53 9.96
CA ALA A 103 14.01 -2.84 10.26
C ALA A 103 14.88 -3.36 9.10
N CYS A 104 14.40 -3.25 7.86
CA CYS A 104 15.16 -3.65 6.68
C CYS A 104 16.43 -2.79 6.46
N GLU A 105 16.33 -1.48 6.62
CA GLU A 105 17.44 -0.53 6.46
C GLU A 105 18.51 -0.72 7.55
N SER A 106 18.11 -1.18 8.74
CA SER A 106 19.04 -1.48 9.83
C SER A 106 19.89 -2.75 9.61
N ASN A 107 19.57 -3.55 8.58
CA ASN A 107 20.27 -4.79 8.26
C ASN A 107 20.89 -4.73 6.86
N LEU A 108 22.22 -4.91 6.78
CA LEU A 108 22.96 -4.82 5.52
C LEU A 108 22.52 -5.90 4.52
N GLU A 109 22.33 -7.14 4.97
CA GLU A 109 21.94 -8.24 4.08
C GLU A 109 20.55 -8.02 3.47
N ALA A 110 19.62 -7.50 4.26
CA ALA A 110 18.29 -7.11 3.81
C ALA A 110 18.37 -5.96 2.82
N THR A 111 19.16 -4.93 3.14
CA THR A 111 19.37 -3.77 2.26
C THR A 111 19.97 -4.18 0.92
N ASP A 112 21.03 -4.99 0.91
CA ASP A 112 21.68 -5.51 -0.31
C ASP A 112 20.72 -6.36 -1.13
N TYR A 113 19.94 -7.22 -0.45
CA TYR A 113 18.92 -8.04 -1.08
C TYR A 113 17.85 -7.19 -1.78
N PHE A 114 17.22 -6.24 -1.07
CA PHE A 114 16.18 -5.39 -1.63
C PHE A 114 16.74 -4.46 -2.72
N SER A 115 17.98 -3.98 -2.58
CA SER A 115 18.65 -3.17 -3.60
C SER A 115 18.85 -3.97 -4.90
N THR A 116 19.32 -5.21 -4.79
CA THR A 116 19.48 -6.11 -5.96
C THR A 116 18.14 -6.33 -6.67
N VAL A 117 17.08 -6.62 -5.92
CA VAL A 117 15.73 -6.81 -6.46
C VAL A 117 15.24 -5.54 -7.17
N GLN A 118 15.44 -4.36 -6.56
CA GLN A 118 15.07 -3.08 -7.14
C GLN A 118 15.85 -2.78 -8.42
N SER A 119 17.14 -3.11 -8.48
CA SER A 119 17.97 -2.94 -9.67
C SER A 119 17.49 -3.81 -10.84
N ILE A 120 17.17 -5.07 -10.58
CA ILE A 120 16.61 -5.98 -11.60
C ILE A 120 15.30 -5.40 -12.15
N TYR A 121 14.38 -5.00 -11.26
CA TYR A 121 13.11 -4.41 -11.67
C TYR A 121 13.31 -3.14 -12.51
N THR A 122 14.13 -2.21 -12.03
CA THR A 122 14.40 -0.93 -12.71
C THR A 122 15.01 -1.16 -14.09
N PHE A 123 15.93 -2.12 -14.22
CA PHE A 123 16.53 -2.49 -15.50
C PHE A 123 15.49 -3.02 -16.49
N PHE A 124 14.67 -4.00 -16.11
CA PHE A 124 13.73 -4.63 -17.04
C PHE A 124 12.50 -3.75 -17.34
N SER A 125 11.96 -3.02 -16.35
CA SER A 125 10.78 -2.16 -16.52
C SER A 125 11.04 -0.92 -17.38
N ALA A 126 12.30 -0.50 -17.51
CA ALA A 126 12.69 0.65 -18.32
C ALA A 126 12.66 0.38 -19.85
N SER A 127 12.34 -0.82 -20.32
CA SER A 127 12.14 -1.09 -21.76
C SER A 127 11.13 -2.21 -21.99
N THR A 128 10.14 -1.95 -22.84
CA THR A 128 9.15 -2.95 -23.25
C THR A 128 9.82 -4.19 -23.85
N GLN A 129 10.91 -4.03 -24.60
CA GLN A 129 11.66 -5.15 -25.17
C GLN A 129 12.32 -6.00 -24.08
N ARG A 130 13.04 -5.37 -23.13
CA ARG A 130 13.65 -6.09 -22.00
C ARG A 130 12.59 -6.78 -21.16
N TRP A 131 11.47 -6.11 -20.90
CA TRP A 131 10.32 -6.66 -20.18
C TRP A 131 9.75 -7.91 -20.85
N ASN A 132 9.60 -7.89 -22.18
CA ASN A 132 9.13 -9.04 -22.95
C ASN A 132 10.13 -10.21 -22.89
N LEU A 133 11.44 -9.94 -22.99
CA LEU A 133 12.47 -10.96 -22.84
C LEU A 133 12.42 -11.62 -21.46
N LEU A 134 12.26 -10.84 -20.38
CA LEU A 134 12.11 -11.38 -19.03
C LEU A 134 10.90 -12.31 -18.94
N LYS A 135 9.75 -11.91 -19.49
CA LYS A 135 8.55 -12.74 -19.53
C LYS A 135 8.76 -14.04 -20.31
N GLU A 136 9.43 -13.98 -21.44
CA GLU A 136 9.75 -15.15 -22.28
C GLU A 136 10.72 -16.11 -21.59
N CYS A 137 11.78 -15.62 -20.95
CA CYS A 137 12.71 -16.45 -20.16
C CYS A 137 11.96 -17.22 -19.06
N CYS A 138 11.04 -16.56 -18.36
CA CYS A 138 10.24 -17.19 -17.31
C CYS A 138 9.17 -18.15 -17.84
N LYS A 139 8.66 -17.95 -19.07
CA LYS A 139 7.82 -18.93 -19.76
C LYS A 139 8.59 -20.22 -20.10
N CYS A 140 9.78 -20.07 -20.66
CA CYS A 140 10.40 -21.14 -21.44
C CYS A 140 11.32 -22.08 -20.64
N SER A 141 11.99 -21.62 -19.58
CA SER A 141 13.08 -22.43 -18.97
C SER A 141 12.65 -23.50 -17.95
N LEU A 142 11.55 -23.33 -17.21
CA LEU A 142 11.22 -24.23 -16.09
C LEU A 142 9.84 -24.90 -16.19
N SER A 143 8.87 -24.26 -16.84
CA SER A 143 7.47 -24.74 -16.88
C SER A 143 7.26 -25.95 -17.79
N ASN A 144 8.09 -26.06 -18.84
CA ASN A 144 8.00 -27.06 -19.90
C ASN A 144 9.22 -27.99 -19.96
N ASN A 145 10.17 -27.85 -19.03
CA ASN A 145 11.33 -28.72 -18.96
C ASN A 145 10.92 -30.13 -18.49
N ARG A 146 10.99 -31.11 -19.39
CA ARG A 146 10.56 -32.50 -19.12
C ARG A 146 11.52 -33.23 -18.18
N ASP A 147 12.74 -32.75 -18.05
CA ASP A 147 13.78 -33.32 -17.17
C ASP A 147 13.59 -32.88 -15.70
N GLU A 148 12.76 -31.87 -15.44
CA GLU A 148 12.44 -31.38 -14.10
C GLU A 148 11.30 -32.16 -13.42
N LYS A 149 11.18 -32.05 -12.10
CA LYS A 149 10.05 -32.67 -11.37
C LYS A 149 8.73 -31.95 -11.68
N SER A 150 7.62 -32.69 -11.65
CA SER A 150 6.28 -32.13 -11.90
C SER A 150 5.92 -30.96 -10.97
N VAL A 151 6.39 -31.01 -9.72
CA VAL A 151 6.22 -29.95 -8.72
C VAL A 151 6.95 -28.66 -9.15
N VAL A 152 8.21 -28.77 -9.58
CA VAL A 152 9.02 -27.63 -10.06
C VAL A 152 8.41 -26.99 -11.30
N ARG A 153 7.90 -27.82 -12.23
CA ARG A 153 7.16 -27.32 -13.41
C ARG A 153 5.87 -26.58 -13.03
N ASN A 154 5.12 -27.09 -12.05
CA ASN A 154 3.88 -26.47 -11.60
C ASN A 154 4.13 -25.17 -10.85
N GLU A 155 5.17 -25.10 -10.01
CA GLU A 155 5.62 -23.86 -9.39
C GLU A 155 6.08 -22.83 -10.43
N ALA A 156 6.83 -23.25 -11.45
CA ALA A 156 7.22 -22.38 -12.55
C ALA A 156 6.03 -21.85 -13.36
N LYS A 157 5.00 -22.68 -13.61
CA LYS A 157 3.75 -22.23 -14.23
C LYS A 157 2.99 -21.24 -13.35
N ALA A 158 2.91 -21.49 -12.04
CA ALA A 158 2.28 -20.58 -11.10
C ALA A 158 3.04 -19.24 -11.02
N LEU A 159 4.37 -19.28 -11.00
CA LEU A 159 5.25 -18.11 -11.05
C LEU A 159 5.04 -17.32 -12.35
N HIS A 160 4.99 -18.01 -13.48
CA HIS A 160 4.74 -17.39 -14.78
C HIS A 160 3.39 -16.65 -14.81
N ASN A 161 2.32 -17.28 -14.33
CA ASN A 161 1.00 -16.65 -14.25
C ASN A 161 0.99 -15.45 -13.28
N LYS A 162 1.74 -15.54 -12.17
CA LYS A 162 1.88 -14.43 -11.21
C LYS A 162 2.73 -13.28 -11.74
N MET A 163 3.66 -13.52 -12.67
CA MET A 163 4.45 -12.47 -13.32
C MET A 163 3.64 -11.55 -14.22
N ASP A 164 2.45 -11.96 -14.67
CA ASP A 164 1.51 -11.05 -15.33
C ASP A 164 0.89 -10.03 -14.35
N THR A 165 0.98 -10.28 -13.04
CA THR A 165 0.61 -9.36 -11.94
C THR A 165 1.80 -9.11 -11.00
N PHE A 166 2.99 -8.87 -11.58
CA PHE A 166 4.33 -8.93 -10.95
C PHE A 166 4.46 -8.41 -9.50
N GLU A 167 3.73 -7.36 -9.10
CA GLU A 167 3.68 -6.87 -7.72
C GLU A 167 3.30 -7.98 -6.71
N THR A 168 2.34 -8.84 -7.06
CA THR A 168 1.93 -9.96 -6.21
C THR A 168 2.96 -11.09 -6.19
N ALA A 169 3.64 -11.36 -7.32
CA ALA A 169 4.65 -12.42 -7.43
C ALA A 169 5.90 -12.12 -6.59
N LEU A 170 6.39 -10.88 -6.71
CA LEU A 170 7.52 -10.40 -5.96
C LEU A 170 7.21 -10.41 -4.45
N LEU A 171 6.04 -9.88 -4.06
CA LEU A 171 5.59 -9.88 -2.67
C LEU A 171 5.36 -11.30 -2.12
N THR A 172 4.75 -12.23 -2.87
CA THR A 172 4.55 -13.61 -2.34
C THR A 172 5.83 -14.40 -2.17
N LEU A 173 6.80 -14.27 -3.09
CA LEU A 173 8.12 -14.93 -2.95
C LEU A 173 8.91 -14.36 -1.78
N ILE A 174 8.81 -13.04 -1.55
CA ILE A 174 9.47 -12.35 -0.45
C ILE A 174 8.82 -12.74 0.89
N TRP A 175 7.49 -12.69 1.00
CA TRP A 175 6.78 -13.07 2.22
C TRP A 175 6.96 -14.54 2.58
N GLN A 176 7.05 -15.45 1.61
CA GLN A 176 7.28 -16.87 1.89
C GLN A 176 8.68 -17.13 2.49
N ARG A 177 9.71 -16.37 2.07
CA ARG A 177 11.06 -16.44 2.67
C ARG A 177 11.13 -15.80 4.05
N ILE A 178 10.47 -14.65 4.25
CA ILE A 178 10.42 -13.97 5.55
C ILE A 178 9.68 -14.83 6.57
N LEU A 179 8.46 -15.30 6.24
CA LEU A 179 7.66 -16.15 7.13
C LEU A 179 8.35 -17.48 7.42
N GLY A 180 9.08 -18.05 6.45
CA GLY A 180 9.87 -19.26 6.67
C GLY A 180 10.97 -19.08 7.71
N ARG A 181 11.67 -17.93 7.69
CA ARG A 181 12.72 -17.61 8.67
C ARG A 181 12.13 -17.29 10.05
N VAL A 182 11.06 -16.51 10.12
CA VAL A 182 10.37 -16.18 11.38
C VAL A 182 9.80 -17.43 12.06
N ASN A 183 9.24 -18.37 11.29
CA ASN A 183 8.70 -19.63 11.82
C ASN A 183 9.81 -20.58 12.31
N ALA A 184 11.01 -20.52 11.72
CA ALA A 184 12.15 -21.30 12.18
C ALA A 184 12.69 -20.79 13.53
N THR A 185 12.69 -19.47 13.74
CA THR A 185 13.12 -18.84 15.01
C THR A 185 12.05 -18.89 16.11
N SER A 186 10.77 -19.10 15.77
CA SER A 186 9.68 -19.23 16.75
C SER A 186 9.55 -20.64 17.33
N LYS A 187 10.29 -21.61 16.80
CA LYS A 187 10.28 -23.01 17.24
C LYS A 187 11.52 -23.41 18.06
N THR A 188 12.36 -22.43 18.39
CA THR A 188 13.44 -22.50 19.38
C THR A 188 13.01 -21.76 20.63
#